data_AF-A0A8J2LYS2-F1
#
_entry.id   AF-A0A8J2LYS2-F1
#
_cell.length_a   1.000
_cell.length_b   1.000
_cell.length_c   1.000
_cell.angle_alpha   90.00
_cell.angle_beta   90.00
_cell.angle_gamma   90.00
#
_symmetry.space_group_name_H-M   'P 1'
#
loop_
_entity.id
_entity.type
_entity.pdbx_description
1 polymer ?
#
loop_
_entity_poly.entity_id
_entity_poly.type
_entity_poly.pdbx_seq_one_letter_code
_entity_poly.pdbx_strand_id
1 'polypeptide(L)'
;MGDSNEAETQPPPVDEEEVVDPLIKFREECIAETGKWKKLLDECTERVNSKAKTKESCHYEMVDYIQALDHCAMPKAFATLK
;
A
#
# COMPACT_ATOMS: atom_id res chain seq x y z
N MET A 1 24.20 28.63 33.11
CA MET A 1 24.38 27.16 33.12
C MET A 1 23.53 26.62 31.99
N GLY A 2 24.17 26.28 30.87
CA GLY A 2 23.49 25.88 29.64
C GLY A 2 24.53 25.29 28.71
N ASP A 3 25.11 24.19 29.17
CA ASP A 3 25.99 23.32 28.39
C ASP A 3 25.25 21.99 28.23
N SER A 4 24.97 21.61 26.99
CA SER A 4 24.98 20.22 26.52
C SER A 4 24.64 20.22 25.03
N ASN A 5 25.72 20.31 24.27
CA ASN A 5 25.93 19.82 22.92
C ASN A 5 25.15 18.51 22.63
N GLU A 6 24.01 18.57 21.95
CA GLU A 6 23.43 17.41 21.27
C GLU A 6 24.14 17.27 19.91
N ALA A 7 25.13 16.39 19.89
CA ALA A 7 25.79 15.96 18.67
C ALA A 7 24.75 15.33 17.73
N GLU A 8 24.46 15.99 16.62
CA GLU A 8 23.71 15.41 15.51
C GLU A 8 24.42 14.15 15.04
N THR A 9 23.92 13.00 15.49
CA THR A 9 24.33 11.69 14.99
C THR A 9 23.64 11.51 13.64
N GLN A 10 24.32 11.91 12.57
CA GLN A 10 23.95 11.49 11.23
C GLN A 10 23.97 9.96 11.16
N PRO A 11 22.88 9.29 10.73
CA PRO A 11 22.93 7.86 10.49
C PRO A 11 23.98 7.56 9.40
N PRO A 12 24.67 6.41 9.47
CA PRO A 12 25.66 6.03 8.46
C PRO A 12 25.00 5.97 7.07
N PRO A 13 25.75 6.19 5.98
CA PRO A 13 25.24 6.08 4.62
C PRO A 13 24.70 4.67 4.42
N VAL A 14 23.38 4.56 4.23
CA VAL A 14 22.73 3.32 3.85
C VAL A 14 23.18 3.03 2.43
N ASP A 15 23.79 1.87 2.22
CA ASP A 15 24.06 1.35 0.89
C ASP A 15 22.71 1.25 0.16
N GLU A 16 22.46 2.15 -0.79
CA GLU A 16 21.21 2.27 -1.56
C GLU A 16 21.10 1.15 -2.61
N GLU A 17 21.46 -0.09 -2.27
CA GLU A 17 20.89 -1.24 -2.99
C GLU A 17 19.37 -1.04 -2.90
N GLU A 18 18.68 -0.95 -4.05
CA GLU A 18 17.22 -0.71 -4.10
C GLU A 18 16.50 -1.73 -3.20
N VAL A 19 16.24 -1.35 -1.95
CA VAL A 19 15.47 -2.14 -1.01
C VAL A 19 14.02 -2.00 -1.44
N VAL A 20 13.63 -2.83 -2.41
CA VAL A 20 12.23 -2.94 -2.83
C VAL A 20 11.47 -3.61 -1.71
N ASP A 21 10.49 -2.92 -1.13
CA ASP A 21 9.58 -3.49 -0.14
C ASP A 21 8.94 -4.77 -0.70
N PRO A 22 9.20 -5.95 -0.10
CA PRO A 22 8.63 -7.20 -0.59
C PRO A 22 7.11 -7.18 -0.66
N LEU A 23 6.44 -6.44 0.23
CA LEU A 23 5.00 -6.31 0.22
C LEU A 23 4.50 -5.61 -1.04
N ILE A 24 5.17 -4.54 -1.47
CA ILE A 24 4.81 -3.81 -2.70
C ILE A 24 4.99 -4.73 -3.91
N LYS A 25 6.14 -5.39 -4.01
CA LYS A 25 6.42 -6.35 -5.09
C LYS A 25 5.33 -7.41 -5.21
N PHE A 26 4.97 -8.07 -4.11
CA PHE A 26 3.97 -9.14 -4.17
C PHE A 26 2.55 -8.62 -4.36
N ARG A 27 2.22 -7.41 -3.90
CA ARG A 27 0.92 -6.78 -4.21
C ARG A 27 0.78 -6.54 -5.71
N GLU A 28 1.83 -6.08 -6.40
CA GLU A 28 1.84 -5.89 -7.86
C GLU A 28 1.61 -7.22 -8.60
N GLU A 29 2.31 -8.28 -8.20
CA GLU A 29 2.11 -9.63 -8.75
C GLU A 29 0.67 -10.15 -8.54
N CYS A 30 0.06 -9.82 -7.39
CA CYS A 30 -1.29 -10.26 -7.02
C CYS A 30 -2.43 -9.43 -7.65
N ILE A 31 -2.13 -8.35 -8.40
CA ILE A 31 -3.16 -7.57 -9.11
C ILE A 31 -3.94 -8.44 -10.10
N ALA A 32 -3.25 -9.35 -10.80
CA ALA A 32 -3.86 -10.22 -11.80
C ALA A 32 -4.94 -11.15 -11.20
N GLU A 33 -4.76 -11.58 -9.95
CA GLU A 33 -5.67 -12.49 -9.24
C GLU A 33 -6.86 -11.76 -8.61
N THR A 34 -6.79 -10.43 -8.46
CA THR A 34 -7.76 -9.61 -7.73
C THR A 34 -8.65 -8.76 -8.64
N GLY A 35 -8.64 -9.03 -9.95
CA GLY A 35 -9.32 -8.24 -10.98
C GLY A 35 -10.83 -8.05 -10.73
N LYS A 36 -11.52 -9.03 -10.12
CA LYS A 36 -12.94 -8.89 -9.74
C LYS A 36 -13.16 -7.72 -8.79
N TRP A 37 -12.36 -7.63 -7.73
CA TRP A 37 -12.50 -6.61 -6.69
C TRP A 37 -12.06 -5.24 -7.20
N LYS A 38 -10.99 -5.22 -8.01
CA LYS A 38 -10.57 -4.00 -8.72
C LYS A 38 -11.68 -3.44 -9.60
N LYS A 39 -12.37 -4.30 -10.34
CA LYS A 39 -13.50 -3.89 -11.20
C LYS A 39 -14.63 -3.24 -10.40
N LEU A 40 -15.01 -3.81 -9.26
CA LEU A 40 -16.06 -3.24 -8.40
C LEU A 40 -15.66 -1.86 -7.85
N LEU A 41 -14.40 -1.72 -7.43
CA LEU A 41 -13.85 -0.44 -7.00
C LEU A 41 -13.87 0.60 -8.12
N ASP A 42 -13.53 0.20 -9.35
CA ASP A 42 -13.54 1.09 -10.51
C ASP A 42 -14.96 1.53 -10.87
N GLU A 43 -15.91 0.61 -10.88
CA GLU A 43 -17.34 0.90 -11.10
C GLU A 43 -17.89 1.88 -10.05
N CYS A 44 -17.53 1.70 -8.78
CA CYS A 44 -17.88 2.67 -7.73
C CYS A 44 -17.22 4.03 -7.98
N THR A 45 -15.93 4.04 -8.32
CA THR A 45 -15.14 5.26 -8.53
C THR A 45 -15.73 6.08 -9.68
N GLU A 46 -16.11 5.44 -10.79
CA GLU A 46 -16.81 6.09 -11.91
C GLU A 46 -18.17 6.66 -11.48
N ARG A 47 -18.94 5.92 -10.67
CA ARG A 47 -20.24 6.36 -10.17
C ARG A 47 -20.14 7.55 -9.21
N VAL A 48 -19.12 7.59 -8.37
CA VAL A 48 -18.85 8.74 -7.47
C VAL A 48 -18.38 9.96 -8.27
N ASN A 49 -17.45 9.77 -9.20
CA ASN A 49 -16.88 10.85 -9.99
C ASN A 49 -17.87 11.46 -11.01
N SER A 50 -18.86 10.68 -11.47
CA SER A 50 -19.91 11.19 -12.37
C SER A 50 -20.91 12.13 -11.68
N LYS A 51 -20.94 12.20 -10.35
CA LYS A 51 -21.89 13.00 -9.58
C LYS A 51 -21.25 14.30 -9.08
N ALA A 52 -21.84 15.45 -9.43
CA ALA A 52 -21.36 16.76 -8.97
C ALA A 52 -21.43 16.94 -7.43
N LYS A 53 -22.40 16.28 -6.77
CA LYS A 53 -22.53 16.21 -5.30
C LYS A 53 -23.10 14.86 -4.91
N THR A 54 -22.36 14.07 -4.16
CA THR A 54 -22.80 12.76 -3.66
C THR A 54 -22.30 12.53 -2.23
N LYS A 55 -23.03 11.72 -1.46
CA LYS A 55 -22.59 11.21 -0.14
C LYS A 55 -22.04 9.77 -0.24
N GLU A 56 -22.07 9.21 -1.44
CA GLU A 56 -21.53 7.89 -1.74
C GLU A 56 -20.00 7.89 -1.60
N SER A 57 -19.46 6.81 -1.05
CA SER A 57 -18.03 6.58 -0.87
C SER A 57 -17.70 5.14 -1.25
N CYS A 58 -16.55 4.93 -1.89
CA CYS A 58 -16.08 3.61 -2.30
C CYS A 58 -15.22 2.91 -1.24
N HIS A 59 -15.41 3.25 0.04
CA HIS A 59 -14.60 2.73 1.12
C HIS A 59 -14.73 1.21 1.28
N TYR A 60 -15.95 0.67 1.12
CA TYR A 60 -16.18 -0.78 1.21
C TYR A 60 -15.48 -1.53 0.08
N GLU A 61 -15.63 -1.07 -1.17
CA GLU A 61 -14.97 -1.67 -2.33
C GLU A 61 -13.44 -1.56 -2.25
N MET A 62 -12.93 -0.47 -1.66
CA MET A 62 -11.50 -0.29 -1.40
C MET A 62 -10.99 -1.32 -0.39
N VAL A 63 -11.69 -1.51 0.74
CA VAL A 63 -11.31 -2.48 1.77
C VAL A 63 -11.36 -3.90 1.21
N ASP A 64 -12.39 -4.24 0.44
CA ASP A 64 -12.52 -5.55 -0.22
C ASP A 64 -11.35 -5.81 -1.20
N TYR A 65 -10.97 -4.80 -1.99
CA TYR A 65 -9.84 -4.91 -2.91
C TYR A 65 -8.51 -5.09 -2.16
N ILE A 66 -8.26 -4.31 -1.11
CA ILE A 66 -7.05 -4.43 -0.28
C ILE A 66 -6.99 -5.80 0.39
N GLN A 67 -8.10 -6.27 0.97
CA GLN A 67 -8.16 -7.58 1.61
C GLN A 67 -7.84 -8.71 0.61
N ALA A 68 -8.35 -8.62 -0.61
CA ALA A 68 -8.05 -9.59 -1.65
C ALA A 68 -6.57 -9.56 -2.08
N LEU A 69 -5.96 -8.38 -2.20
CA LEU A 69 -4.53 -8.24 -2.48
C LEU A 69 -3.69 -8.84 -1.35
N ASP A 70 -4.02 -8.50 -0.10
CA ASP A 70 -3.26 -8.94 1.07
C ASP A 70 -3.38 -10.44 1.31
N HIS A 71 -4.55 -11.04 1.01
CA HIS A 71 -4.71 -12.49 1.07
C HIS A 71 -3.70 -13.23 0.17
N CYS A 72 -3.37 -12.66 -0.99
CA CYS A 72 -2.38 -13.22 -1.92
C CYS A 72 -0.94 -12.79 -1.58
N ALA A 73 -0.72 -11.51 -1.25
CA ALA A 73 0.62 -10.93 -1.14
C ALA A 73 1.28 -11.19 0.22
N MET A 74 0.52 -11.16 1.32
CA MET A 74 1.11 -11.23 2.67
C MET A 74 1.87 -12.54 2.93
N PRO A 75 1.34 -13.74 2.59
CA PRO A 75 2.09 -14.98 2.79
C PRO A 75 3.43 -15.00 2.03
N LYS A 76 3.46 -14.42 0.82
CA LYS A 76 4.67 -14.32 -0.02
C LYS A 76 5.66 -13.33 0.58
N ALA A 77 5.18 -12.16 1.01
CA ALA A 77 6.00 -11.12 1.63
C ALA A 77 6.65 -11.62 2.93
N PHE A 78 5.87 -12.21 3.84
CA PHE A 78 6.40 -12.75 5.09
C PHE A 78 7.43 -13.88 4.89
N ALA A 79 7.33 -14.65 3.81
CA ALA A 79 8.32 -15.68 3.49
C ALA A 79 9.69 -15.10 3.08
N THR A 80 9.77 -13.80 2.74
CA THR A 80 11.02 -13.11 2.34
C THR A 80 11.64 -12.29 3.45
N LEU A 81 10.92 -12.06 4.55
CA LEU A 81 11.43 -11.34 5.71
C LEU A 81 12.33 -12.27 6.54
N LYS A 82 13.45 -11.74 7.03
CA LYS A 82 14.40 -12.43 7.91
C LYS A 82 14.19 -12.05 9.36
#